data_AF-A0A5C7X9X1-F1
#
_entry.id   AF-A0A5C7X9X1-F1
#
_cell.length_a   1.000
_cell.length_b   1.000
_cell.length_c   1.000
_cell.angle_alpha   90.00
_cell.angle_beta   90.00
_cell.angle_gamma   90.00
#
_symmetry.space_group_name_H-M   'P 1'
#
loop_
_entity.id
_entity.type
_entity.pdbx_description
1 polymer ?
#
loop_
_entity_poly.entity_id
_entity_poly.type
_entity_poly.pdbx_seq_one_letter_code
_entity_poly.pdbx_strand_id
1 'polypeptide(L)'
;MNAPLAGFNMVGMISRGVAPPAPEGNDSEEFATLTDTIWWNKDTKECIFGTHILMKEPKLSHGEQWEINDIVRGGFGGRPVSVAYFMNPNPNASYGMPEALYRVGRSMTSVKQPGLPDLNAAPYHDSWVDFTTDVSFADPDGSTRKMTSMLYIKSHCDSKEPDEKEGAIRLRTTGQNGQKAFEVVLPGLVPAGASLD
;
A
#
# COMPACT_ATOMS: atom_id res chain seq x y z
N MET A 1 13.10 -9.32 -6.70
CA MET A 1 11.88 -9.16 -7.50
C MET A 1 12.26 -8.76 -8.91
N ASN A 2 11.60 -9.33 -9.92
CA ASN A 2 11.79 -8.88 -11.31
C ASN A 2 11.00 -7.60 -11.57
N ALA A 3 11.45 -6.79 -12.52
CA ALA A 3 10.67 -5.63 -12.97
C ALA A 3 9.39 -6.11 -13.66
N PRO A 4 8.26 -5.40 -13.50
CA PRO A 4 6.99 -5.80 -14.13
C PRO A 4 6.94 -5.49 -15.63
N LEU A 5 7.87 -4.68 -16.15
CA LEU A 5 7.99 -4.34 -17.57
C LEU A 5 9.45 -4.45 -18.04
N ALA A 6 9.62 -4.81 -19.31
CA ALA A 6 10.94 -4.84 -19.94
C ALA A 6 11.59 -3.44 -19.98
N GLY A 7 12.93 -3.40 -19.90
CA GLY A 7 13.70 -2.15 -19.90
C GLY A 7 13.79 -1.44 -18.54
N PHE A 8 12.97 -1.85 -17.56
CA PHE A 8 13.07 -1.37 -16.19
C PHE A 8 14.06 -2.22 -15.37
N ASN A 9 14.89 -1.56 -14.57
CA ASN A 9 15.83 -2.20 -13.67
C ASN A 9 15.54 -1.77 -12.23
N MET A 10 15.66 -2.70 -11.27
CA MET A 10 15.43 -2.36 -9.86
C MET A 10 16.55 -1.45 -9.38
N VAL A 11 16.20 -0.30 -8.83
CA VAL A 11 17.17 0.72 -8.36
C VAL A 11 17.08 0.98 -6.86
N GLY A 12 16.03 0.47 -6.21
CA GLY A 12 15.86 0.56 -4.76
C GLY A 12 14.78 -0.38 -4.26
N MET A 13 14.93 -0.83 -3.01
CA MET A 13 13.95 -1.61 -2.28
C MET A 13 14.13 -1.33 -0.79
N ILE A 14 13.04 -1.00 -0.10
CA ILE A 14 12.97 -0.90 1.35
C ILE A 14 12.00 -1.96 1.85
N SER A 15 12.39 -2.67 2.89
CA SER A 15 11.54 -3.61 3.62
C SER A 15 11.56 -3.23 5.09
N ARG A 16 10.39 -3.02 5.70
CA ARG A 16 10.28 -2.63 7.11
C ARG A 16 9.12 -3.31 7.82
N GLY A 17 9.30 -3.54 9.12
CA GLY A 17 8.23 -3.87 10.03
C GLY A 17 7.27 -2.69 10.18
N VAL A 18 5.99 -2.98 10.36
CA VAL A 18 4.94 -2.00 10.56
C VAL A 18 4.17 -2.36 11.82
N ALA A 19 3.96 -1.37 12.68
CA ALA A 19 3.17 -1.46 13.90
C ALA A 19 2.02 -0.43 13.86
N PRO A 20 0.80 -0.78 14.28
CA PRO A 20 -0.27 0.18 14.54
C PRO A 20 0.10 1.12 15.69
N PRO A 21 -0.33 2.39 15.65
CA PRO A 21 -0.10 3.33 16.75
C PRO A 21 -0.89 2.93 18.00
N ALA A 22 -0.46 3.44 19.16
CA ALA A 22 -1.28 3.39 20.37
C ALA A 22 -2.61 4.15 20.16
N PRO A 23 -3.75 3.66 20.68
CA PRO A 23 -3.89 2.50 21.56
C PRO A 23 -4.08 1.16 20.82
N GLU A 24 -4.11 1.16 19.48
CA GLU A 24 -4.48 -0.02 18.69
C GLU A 24 -3.41 -1.11 18.70
N GLY A 25 -2.14 -0.73 18.83
CA GLY A 25 -1.02 -1.65 18.98
C GLY A 25 0.10 -1.07 19.84
N ASN A 26 1.28 -1.65 19.69
CA ASN A 26 2.51 -1.17 20.30
C ASN A 26 3.65 -1.25 19.28
N ASP A 27 4.62 -0.35 19.39
CA ASP A 27 5.74 -0.25 18.44
C ASP A 27 6.78 -1.38 18.61
N SER A 28 6.59 -2.28 19.58
CA SER A 28 7.52 -3.38 19.86
C SER A 28 7.21 -4.67 19.09
N GLU A 29 6.03 -4.75 18.48
CA GLU A 29 5.59 -5.89 17.67
C GLU A 29 5.38 -5.48 16.21
N GLU A 30 5.82 -6.34 15.29
CA GLU A 30 5.57 -6.13 13.88
C GLU A 30 4.28 -6.84 13.47
N PHE A 31 3.26 -6.06 13.11
CA PHE A 31 1.97 -6.55 12.64
C PHE A 31 1.94 -6.79 11.13
N ALA A 32 2.84 -6.13 10.40
CA ALA A 32 3.02 -6.38 8.98
C ALA A 32 4.46 -6.11 8.54
N THR A 33 4.80 -6.59 7.36
CA THR A 33 6.00 -6.18 6.63
C THR A 33 5.56 -5.42 5.38
N LEU A 34 5.99 -4.16 5.29
CA LEU A 34 5.87 -3.33 4.09
C LEU A 34 7.12 -3.53 3.23
N THR A 35 6.92 -3.90 1.97
CA THR A 35 7.93 -3.86 0.92
C THR A 35 7.60 -2.74 -0.05
N ASP A 36 8.51 -1.79 -0.21
CA ASP A 36 8.45 -0.69 -1.16
C ASP A 36 9.62 -0.80 -2.14
N THR A 37 9.34 -0.86 -3.44
CA THR A 37 10.35 -1.11 -4.47
C THR A 37 10.25 -0.06 -5.56
N ILE A 38 11.39 0.29 -6.15
CA ILE A 38 11.43 1.13 -7.35
C ILE A 38 12.23 0.45 -8.45
N TRP A 39 11.68 0.52 -9.66
CA TRP A 39 12.38 0.22 -10.90
C TRP A 39 12.46 1.45 -11.78
N TRP A 40 13.56 1.62 -12.50
CA TRP A 40 13.79 2.76 -13.38
C TRP A 40 14.10 2.31 -14.80
N ASN A 41 13.56 3.03 -15.77
CA ASN A 41 13.91 2.94 -17.17
C ASN A 41 14.63 4.23 -17.59
N LYS A 42 15.92 4.10 -17.90
CA LYS A 42 16.79 5.22 -18.28
C LYS A 42 16.36 5.90 -19.58
N ASP A 43 15.87 5.10 -20.53
CA ASP A 43 15.59 5.54 -21.89
C ASP A 43 14.27 6.30 -21.95
N THR A 44 13.27 5.86 -21.17
CA THR A 44 11.94 6.52 -21.12
C THR A 44 11.79 7.55 -20.00
N LYS A 45 12.76 7.62 -19.06
CA LYS A 45 12.67 8.47 -17.85
C LYS A 45 11.41 8.16 -17.02
N GLU A 46 11.08 6.88 -16.92
CA GLU A 46 9.95 6.40 -16.14
C GLU A 46 10.44 5.56 -14.96
N CYS A 47 9.67 5.62 -13.88
CA CYS A 47 9.83 4.77 -12.71
C CYS A 47 8.56 3.96 -12.48
N ILE A 48 8.72 2.76 -11.95
CA ILE A 48 7.64 1.94 -11.41
C ILE A 48 7.89 1.81 -9.92
N PHE A 49 6.91 2.20 -9.12
CA PHE A 49 6.88 2.04 -7.68
C PHE A 49 6.00 0.83 -7.36
N GLY A 50 6.52 -0.11 -6.58
CA GLY A 50 5.83 -1.31 -6.13
C GLY A 50 5.59 -1.27 -4.64
N THR A 51 4.37 -1.54 -4.21
CA THR A 51 4.03 -1.73 -2.79
C THR A 51 3.45 -3.11 -2.57
N HIS A 52 3.88 -3.74 -1.48
CA HIS A 52 3.37 -5.02 -1.05
C HIS A 52 3.37 -5.11 0.47
N ILE A 53 2.26 -5.56 1.04
CA ILE A 53 2.11 -5.81 2.47
C ILE A 53 2.01 -7.30 2.73
N LEU A 54 2.72 -7.77 3.74
CA LEU A 54 2.55 -9.11 4.32
C LEU A 54 2.14 -8.94 5.79
N MET A 55 0.90 -9.30 6.11
CA MET A 55 0.34 -9.31 7.45
C MET A 55 0.95 -10.42 8.30
N LYS A 56 1.09 -10.14 9.59
CA LYS A 56 1.59 -11.04 10.63
C LYS A 56 0.51 -11.29 11.66
N GLU A 57 0.74 -12.30 12.49
CA GLU A 57 -0.23 -12.81 13.46
C GLU A 57 -0.64 -11.86 14.62
N PRO A 58 0.17 -10.88 15.06
CA PRO A 58 -0.18 -10.06 16.23
C PRO A 58 -1.57 -9.44 16.12
N LYS A 59 -2.28 -9.48 17.23
CA LYS A 59 -3.62 -8.92 17.38
C LYS A 59 -3.54 -7.51 17.91
N LEU A 60 -4.47 -6.68 17.49
CA LEU A 60 -4.65 -5.34 18.05
C LEU A 60 -4.92 -5.46 19.56
N SER A 61 -4.71 -4.38 20.32
CA SER A 61 -4.86 -4.35 21.78
C SER A 61 -6.24 -4.79 22.28
N HIS A 62 -7.25 -4.73 21.41
CA HIS A 62 -8.63 -5.15 21.68
C HIS A 62 -8.95 -6.58 21.19
N GLY A 63 -7.96 -7.32 20.68
CA GLY A 63 -8.05 -8.76 20.39
C GLY A 63 -8.42 -9.13 18.94
N GLU A 64 -8.69 -8.14 18.09
CA GLU A 64 -9.01 -8.31 16.67
C GLU A 64 -7.72 -8.43 15.82
N GLN A 65 -7.84 -9.10 14.67
CA GLN A 65 -6.76 -9.12 13.68
C GLN A 65 -6.75 -7.81 12.91
N TRP A 66 -5.58 -7.20 12.72
CA TRP A 66 -5.50 -5.96 11.97
C TRP A 66 -5.87 -6.20 10.50
N GLU A 67 -6.76 -5.37 9.99
CA GLU A 67 -7.17 -5.33 8.59
C GLU A 67 -6.78 -3.99 7.96
N ILE A 68 -6.14 -4.05 6.79
CA ILE A 68 -5.77 -2.87 6.01
C ILE A 68 -6.69 -2.79 4.78
N ASN A 69 -7.51 -1.75 4.78
CA ASN A 69 -8.51 -1.51 3.74
C ASN A 69 -8.00 -0.55 2.68
N ASP A 70 -7.13 0.40 3.04
CA ASP A 70 -6.55 1.35 2.08
C ASP A 70 -5.02 1.40 2.19
N ILE A 71 -4.36 1.47 1.03
CA ILE A 71 -2.92 1.70 0.88
C ILE A 71 -2.73 2.89 -0.04
N VAL A 72 -2.29 4.01 0.52
CA VAL A 72 -2.24 5.30 -0.17
C VAL A 72 -0.80 5.71 -0.36
N ARG A 73 -0.43 6.13 -1.58
CA ARG A 73 0.92 6.59 -1.93
C ARG A 73 0.94 8.01 -2.47
N GLY A 74 1.86 8.81 -1.97
CA GLY A 74 2.05 10.21 -2.37
C GLY A 74 3.28 10.43 -3.25
N GLY A 75 3.48 11.66 -3.71
CA GLY A 75 4.66 12.06 -4.48
C GLY A 75 4.44 12.17 -5.99
N PHE A 76 3.19 12.14 -6.45
CA PHE A 76 2.86 12.08 -7.89
C PHE A 76 2.21 13.36 -8.43
N GLY A 77 2.30 14.46 -7.70
CA GLY A 77 1.75 15.75 -8.09
C GLY A 77 2.39 16.28 -9.37
N GLY A 78 1.56 16.72 -10.32
CA GLY A 78 1.95 17.18 -11.65
C GLY A 78 2.48 16.08 -12.58
N ARG A 79 2.49 14.81 -12.14
CA ARG A 79 3.03 13.68 -12.91
C ARG A 79 1.92 12.78 -13.42
N PRO A 80 1.94 12.38 -14.72
CA PRO A 80 1.08 11.32 -15.21
C PRO A 80 1.32 10.03 -14.42
N VAL A 81 0.24 9.33 -14.08
CA VAL A 81 0.31 8.03 -13.41
C VAL A 81 -0.38 6.96 -14.24
N SER A 82 0.18 5.76 -14.25
CA SER A 82 -0.49 4.54 -14.68
C SER A 82 -0.39 3.53 -13.55
N VAL A 83 -1.48 2.84 -13.25
CA VAL A 83 -1.53 1.89 -12.13
C VAL A 83 -1.77 0.48 -12.65
N ALA A 84 -1.23 -0.50 -11.95
CA ALA A 84 -1.46 -1.92 -12.21
C ALA A 84 -1.34 -2.71 -10.92
N TYR A 85 -1.80 -3.96 -10.91
CA TYR A 85 -1.54 -4.90 -9.84
C TYR A 85 -1.25 -6.29 -10.38
N PHE A 86 -0.56 -7.12 -9.59
CA PHE A 86 -0.23 -8.49 -9.97
C PHE A 86 -0.39 -9.46 -8.80
N MET A 87 -1.15 -10.53 -9.01
CA MET A 87 -1.39 -11.59 -8.04
C MET A 87 -0.19 -12.55 -8.02
N ASN A 88 0.73 -12.38 -7.06
CA ASN A 88 1.92 -13.23 -6.89
C ASN A 88 2.38 -13.20 -5.43
N PRO A 89 2.72 -14.34 -4.79
CA PRO A 89 2.82 -15.71 -5.32
C PRO A 89 1.47 -16.33 -5.71
N ASN A 90 1.55 -17.35 -6.57
CA ASN A 90 0.40 -18.22 -6.82
C ASN A 90 -0.14 -18.76 -5.49
N PRO A 91 -1.46 -18.89 -5.36
CA PRO A 91 -2.09 -19.31 -4.10
C PRO A 91 -1.55 -20.65 -3.61
N ASN A 92 -1.29 -20.77 -2.31
CA ASN A 92 -0.97 -22.07 -1.71
C ASN A 92 -1.49 -22.20 -0.27
N ALA A 93 -1.46 -23.42 0.26
CA ALA A 93 -1.98 -23.72 1.60
C ALA A 93 -1.24 -23.01 2.76
N SER A 94 0.00 -22.56 2.55
CA SER A 94 0.81 -21.89 3.58
C SER A 94 0.53 -20.40 3.69
N TYR A 95 0.06 -19.76 2.61
CA TYR A 95 -0.15 -18.31 2.59
C TYR A 95 -1.46 -17.81 1.98
N GLY A 96 -2.33 -18.70 1.52
CA GLY A 96 -3.62 -18.32 0.94
C GLY A 96 -3.49 -17.64 -0.42
N MET A 97 -4.57 -17.01 -0.88
CA MET A 97 -4.57 -16.13 -2.05
C MET A 97 -4.03 -14.76 -1.63
N PRO A 98 -3.24 -14.07 -2.47
CA PRO A 98 -3.03 -12.63 -2.29
C PRO A 98 -4.38 -11.88 -2.37
N GLU A 99 -4.50 -10.78 -1.64
CA GLU A 99 -5.66 -9.88 -1.69
C GLU A 99 -5.73 -9.20 -3.07
N ALA A 100 -6.93 -9.25 -3.66
CA ALA A 100 -7.18 -8.62 -4.94
C ALA A 100 -7.41 -7.12 -4.73
N LEU A 101 -7.00 -6.31 -5.70
CA LEU A 101 -7.30 -4.90 -5.68
C LEU A 101 -8.79 -4.68 -6.00
N TYR A 102 -9.54 -4.03 -5.09
CA TYR A 102 -10.94 -3.69 -5.35
C TYR A 102 -11.08 -2.44 -6.22
N ARG A 103 -10.34 -1.38 -5.87
CA ARG A 103 -10.40 -0.07 -6.52
C ARG A 103 -9.03 0.60 -6.47
N VAL A 104 -8.76 1.43 -7.46
CA VAL A 104 -7.60 2.33 -7.46
C VAL A 104 -7.97 3.65 -8.12
N GLY A 105 -7.45 4.75 -7.58
CA GLY A 105 -7.71 6.07 -8.14
C GLY A 105 -6.81 7.16 -7.58
N ARG A 106 -6.89 8.32 -8.24
CA ARG A 106 -6.23 9.55 -7.80
C ARG A 106 -7.02 10.16 -6.64
N SER A 107 -6.69 9.78 -5.42
CA SER A 107 -7.28 10.34 -4.21
C SER A 107 -6.38 10.12 -3.02
N MET A 108 -6.61 10.93 -1.99
CA MET A 108 -6.02 10.74 -0.67
C MET A 108 -6.94 9.93 0.25
N THR A 109 -8.17 9.59 -0.15
CA THR A 109 -9.16 8.83 0.65
C THR A 109 -9.94 7.86 -0.24
N SER A 110 -10.40 6.74 0.30
CA SER A 110 -11.08 5.72 -0.51
C SER A 110 -12.54 6.01 -0.80
N VAL A 111 -13.11 5.37 -1.81
CA VAL A 111 -14.57 5.41 -2.00
C VAL A 111 -15.22 4.56 -0.91
N LYS A 112 -16.32 5.05 -0.34
CA LYS A 112 -17.16 4.30 0.60
C LYS A 112 -17.37 2.84 0.15
N GLN A 113 -17.11 1.91 1.05
CA GLN A 113 -17.61 0.54 0.91
C GLN A 113 -19.07 0.46 1.40
N PRO A 114 -19.92 -0.36 0.75
CA PRO A 114 -21.30 -0.56 1.19
C PRO A 114 -21.37 -0.96 2.68
N GLY A 115 -22.19 -0.26 3.48
CA GLY A 115 -22.41 -0.60 4.89
C GLY A 115 -21.62 0.21 5.92
N LEU A 116 -20.67 1.06 5.53
CA LEU A 116 -19.91 1.93 6.45
C LEU A 116 -20.49 3.37 6.53
N PRO A 117 -20.30 4.10 7.65
CA PRO A 117 -20.74 5.50 7.79
C PRO A 117 -20.05 6.43 6.77
N ASP A 118 -20.72 7.55 6.42
CA ASP A 118 -20.23 8.53 5.44
C ASP A 118 -19.00 9.30 5.94
N LEU A 119 -17.82 8.77 5.63
CA LEU A 119 -16.55 9.45 5.89
C LEU A 119 -15.65 9.64 4.66
N ASN A 120 -16.04 9.21 3.46
CA ASN A 120 -15.12 9.27 2.33
C ASN A 120 -15.78 9.63 0.97
N ALA A 121 -15.49 10.82 0.46
CA ALA A 121 -15.91 11.30 -0.86
C ALA A 121 -14.92 10.99 -1.99
N ALA A 122 -13.76 10.40 -1.67
CA ALA A 122 -12.65 10.12 -2.59
C ALA A 122 -12.39 11.25 -3.61
N PRO A 123 -12.26 12.52 -3.17
CA PRO A 123 -12.07 13.62 -4.09
C PRO A 123 -10.79 13.39 -4.89
N TYR A 124 -10.80 13.87 -6.15
CA TYR A 124 -9.61 13.83 -6.97
C TYR A 124 -8.45 14.52 -6.23
N HIS A 125 -7.31 13.84 -6.15
CA HIS A 125 -6.10 14.42 -5.61
C HIS A 125 -4.90 14.08 -6.48
N ASP A 126 -4.19 15.10 -6.93
CA ASP A 126 -3.12 14.95 -7.91
C ASP A 126 -1.82 14.38 -7.31
N SER A 127 -1.56 14.56 -6.02
CA SER A 127 -0.37 13.93 -5.41
C SER A 127 -0.51 12.44 -5.09
N TRP A 128 -1.73 11.94 -4.92
CA TRP A 128 -1.99 10.68 -4.22
C TRP A 128 -2.63 9.64 -5.13
N VAL A 129 -2.24 8.39 -4.92
CA VAL A 129 -2.90 7.21 -5.49
C VAL A 129 -3.33 6.34 -4.32
N ASP A 130 -4.61 6.00 -4.28
CA ASP A 130 -5.19 5.14 -3.27
C ASP A 130 -5.53 3.77 -3.87
N PHE A 131 -5.16 2.70 -3.18
CA PHE A 131 -5.48 1.32 -3.49
C PHE A 131 -6.37 0.75 -2.38
N THR A 132 -7.60 0.39 -2.72
CA THR A 132 -8.52 -0.28 -1.77
C THR A 132 -8.29 -1.79 -1.79
N THR A 133 -7.96 -2.35 -0.64
CA THR A 133 -7.71 -3.76 -0.34
C THR A 133 -8.61 -4.24 0.80
N ASP A 134 -8.44 -5.49 1.21
CA ASP A 134 -9.04 -6.08 2.42
C ASP A 134 -8.06 -7.10 3.02
N VAL A 135 -6.81 -6.66 3.23
CA VAL A 135 -5.71 -7.56 3.59
C VAL A 135 -5.65 -7.71 5.11
N SER A 136 -5.69 -8.96 5.58
CA SER A 136 -5.64 -9.31 7.00
C SER A 136 -4.93 -10.64 7.21
N PHE A 137 -4.24 -10.80 8.34
CA PHE A 137 -3.60 -12.08 8.67
C PHE A 137 -4.59 -13.22 8.81
N ALA A 138 -5.78 -12.95 9.35
CA ALA A 138 -6.88 -13.88 9.38
C ALA A 138 -8.21 -13.12 9.33
N ASP A 139 -9.07 -13.54 8.40
CA ASP A 139 -10.38 -12.95 8.19
C ASP A 139 -11.46 -13.81 8.89
N PRO A 140 -12.33 -13.22 9.74
CA PRO A 140 -13.49 -13.90 10.32
C PRO A 140 -14.43 -14.57 9.29
N ASP A 141 -14.46 -14.12 8.04
CA ASP A 141 -15.36 -14.64 7.00
C ASP A 141 -14.87 -15.92 6.30
N GLY A 142 -13.65 -16.37 6.62
CA GLY A 142 -13.09 -17.65 6.20
C GLY A 142 -12.14 -17.62 5.01
N SER A 143 -11.86 -16.46 4.39
CA SER A 143 -10.82 -16.35 3.35
C SER A 143 -9.58 -15.58 3.83
N THR A 144 -8.56 -16.30 4.29
CA THR A 144 -7.30 -15.66 4.72
C THR A 144 -6.51 -15.11 3.53
N ARG A 145 -6.31 -13.79 3.50
CA ARG A 145 -5.50 -13.09 2.51
C ARG A 145 -4.47 -12.24 3.22
N LYS A 146 -3.45 -12.90 3.74
CA LYS A 146 -2.41 -12.28 4.57
C LYS A 146 -1.43 -11.41 3.81
N MET A 147 -1.56 -11.27 2.51
CA MET A 147 -0.68 -10.42 1.72
C MET A 147 -1.43 -9.76 0.59
N THR A 148 -1.01 -8.57 0.20
CA THR A 148 -1.59 -7.90 -0.96
C THR A 148 -1.11 -8.54 -2.25
N SER A 149 -1.83 -8.32 -3.35
CA SER A 149 -1.18 -8.29 -4.66
C SER A 149 -0.01 -7.28 -4.66
N MET A 150 0.91 -7.42 -5.61
CA MET A 150 1.87 -6.36 -5.87
C MET A 150 1.13 -5.16 -6.46
N LEU A 151 1.17 -4.01 -5.80
CA LEU A 151 0.52 -2.77 -6.25
C LEU A 151 1.54 -1.89 -6.96
N TYR A 152 1.26 -1.48 -8.19
CA TYR A 152 2.21 -0.72 -9.01
C TYR A 152 1.69 0.67 -9.37
N ILE A 153 2.58 1.67 -9.30
CA ILE A 153 2.41 3.00 -9.87
C ILE A 153 3.57 3.26 -10.83
N LYS A 154 3.29 3.44 -12.11
CA LYS A 154 4.25 3.95 -13.10
C LYS A 154 4.08 5.46 -13.25
N SER A 155 5.18 6.21 -13.22
CA SER A 155 5.18 7.66 -13.42
C SER A 155 6.51 8.16 -13.98
N HIS A 156 6.56 9.42 -14.39
CA HIS A 156 7.78 10.08 -14.84
C HIS A 156 8.76 10.34 -13.69
N CYS A 157 10.05 10.05 -13.90
CA CYS A 157 11.13 10.34 -12.97
C CYS A 157 12.43 10.67 -13.70
N ASP A 158 12.99 11.84 -13.37
CA ASP A 158 14.18 12.37 -14.01
C ASP A 158 15.47 11.66 -13.59
N SER A 159 15.45 11.05 -12.40
CA SER A 159 16.56 10.37 -11.76
C SER A 159 16.24 8.90 -11.48
N LYS A 160 17.30 8.09 -11.45
CA LYS A 160 17.27 6.70 -10.98
C LYS A 160 17.23 6.59 -9.46
N GLU A 161 17.64 7.64 -8.76
CA GLU A 161 17.72 7.68 -7.30
C GLU A 161 16.42 8.30 -6.77
N PRO A 162 15.55 7.53 -6.10
CA PRO A 162 14.36 8.09 -5.45
C PRO A 162 14.73 8.88 -4.20
N ASP A 163 13.80 9.71 -3.74
CA ASP A 163 13.82 10.20 -2.35
C ASP A 163 13.04 9.22 -1.46
N GLU A 164 13.36 9.16 -0.18
CA GLU A 164 12.49 8.59 0.86
C GLU A 164 11.85 9.74 1.64
N LYS A 165 10.53 9.79 1.70
CA LYS A 165 9.80 10.85 2.41
C LYS A 165 8.85 10.30 3.45
N GLU A 166 8.93 10.87 4.65
CA GLU A 166 7.97 10.61 5.73
C GLU A 166 6.54 10.89 5.28
N GLY A 167 5.64 9.96 5.58
CA GLY A 167 4.24 10.01 5.22
C GLY A 167 3.90 9.80 3.75
N ALA A 168 4.85 9.39 2.92
CA ALA A 168 4.60 9.04 1.53
C ALA A 168 3.75 7.77 1.35
N ILE A 169 3.64 6.92 2.39
CA ILE A 169 2.76 5.76 2.43
C ILE A 169 1.83 5.88 3.64
N ARG A 170 0.55 5.58 3.44
CA ARG A 170 -0.45 5.49 4.52
C ARG A 170 -1.21 4.19 4.41
N LEU A 171 -1.36 3.51 5.52
CA LEU A 171 -2.13 2.27 5.65
C LEU A 171 -3.33 2.58 6.53
N ARG A 172 -4.55 2.25 6.09
CA ARG A 172 -5.76 2.58 6.84
C ARG A 172 -6.61 1.36 7.12
N THR A 173 -7.10 1.34 8.34
CA THR A 173 -8.28 0.58 8.73
C THR A 173 -9.47 1.52 8.66
N THR A 174 -10.48 1.19 7.87
CA THR A 174 -11.64 2.06 7.58
C THR A 174 -12.90 1.64 8.34
N GLY A 175 -12.78 0.63 9.20
CA GLY A 175 -13.83 0.14 10.08
C GLY A 175 -14.78 -0.88 9.47
N GLN A 176 -14.34 -1.53 8.38
CA GLN A 176 -14.88 -2.83 8.00
C GLN A 176 -14.90 -3.79 9.20
N ASN A 177 -15.88 -4.69 9.21
CA ASN A 177 -16.05 -5.71 10.26
C ASN A 177 -16.21 -5.17 11.69
N GLY A 178 -16.50 -3.87 11.85
CA GLY A 178 -16.66 -3.23 13.16
C GLY A 178 -15.35 -2.77 13.80
N GLN A 179 -14.21 -2.91 13.11
CA GLN A 179 -12.94 -2.39 13.60
C GLN A 179 -13.01 -0.88 13.78
N LYS A 180 -12.27 -0.35 14.75
CA LYS A 180 -12.11 1.10 14.87
C LYS A 180 -11.25 1.62 13.73
N ALA A 181 -11.66 2.69 13.07
CA ALA A 181 -10.85 3.30 12.02
C ALA A 181 -9.58 3.96 12.59
N PHE A 182 -8.45 3.70 11.95
CA PHE A 182 -7.17 4.35 12.26
C PHE A 182 -6.23 4.34 11.03
N GLU A 183 -5.15 5.12 11.11
CA GLU A 183 -4.14 5.24 10.06
C GLU A 183 -2.74 5.03 10.63
N VAL A 184 -1.90 4.34 9.86
CA VAL A 184 -0.45 4.26 10.06
C VAL A 184 0.24 5.07 8.96
N VAL A 185 1.05 6.04 9.37
CA VAL A 185 1.81 6.91 8.46
C VAL A 185 3.24 6.40 8.40
N LEU A 186 3.74 6.14 7.19
CA LEU A 186 5.03 5.52 6.95
C LEU A 186 5.84 6.32 5.92
N PRO A 187 7.18 6.33 6.04
CA PRO A 187 8.03 6.79 4.96
C PRO A 187 7.96 5.84 3.75
N GLY A 188 8.13 6.42 2.56
CA GLY A 188 8.10 5.69 1.31
C GLY A 188 8.98 6.32 0.24
N LEU A 189 9.34 5.49 -0.74
CA LEU A 189 10.06 5.91 -1.93
C LEU A 189 9.15 6.75 -2.82
N VAL A 190 9.66 7.88 -3.28
CA VAL A 190 8.98 8.81 -4.20
C VAL A 190 9.92 9.22 -5.33
N PRO A 191 9.41 9.76 -6.45
CA PRO A 191 10.28 10.37 -7.46
C PRO A 191 11.18 11.45 -6.84
N ALA A 192 12.44 11.55 -7.28
CA ALA A 192 13.36 12.59 -6.82
C ALA A 192 12.72 13.99 -6.92
N GLY A 193 12.80 14.76 -5.83
CA GLY A 193 12.24 16.10 -5.72
C GLY A 193 10.71 16.17 -5.60
N ALA A 194 10.01 15.05 -5.47
CA ALA A 194 8.54 15.06 -5.35
C ALA A 194 8.06 15.71 -4.04
N SER A 195 6.98 16.51 -4.08
CA SER A 195 6.26 16.92 -2.86
C SER A 195 5.11 15.95 -2.55
N LEU A 196 4.66 15.92 -1.30
CA LEU A 196 3.47 15.17 -0.86
C LEU A 196 2.20 16.02 -0.84
N ASP A 197 2.33 17.31 -1.16
CA ASP A 197 1.20 18.26 -1.27
C ASP A 197 0.32 17.96 -2.48
#